data_AF-A0A3M1J7M5-F1
#
_entry.id   AF-A0A3M1J7M5-F1
#
_cell.length_a   1.000
_cell.length_b   1.000
_cell.length_c   1.000
_cell.angle_alpha   90.00
_cell.angle_beta   90.00
_cell.angle_gamma   90.00
#
_symmetry.space_group_name_H-M   'P 1'
#
loop_
_entity.id
_entity.type
_entity.pdbx_description
1 polymer ?
#
loop_
_entity_poly.entity_id
_entity_poly.type
_entity_poly.pdbx_seq_one_letter_code
_entity_poly.pdbx_strand_id
1 'polypeptide(L)'
;MDSSFGFFHWTNLLIIPGLLIGYTIHELAHACTAYYFGDHSQVERGKFTLNPFRHISWFGSISFLIFGIGWPNPVEMYPPNLRRRPMSMALTALAGPLASFTFGLAAMLFTLLLAALLVLTTSTSTDIILQLIFPTAENLPETLNLQALTMAFTGKIAIASFWIAATSSLPLPSMDGFLVLVSTLSYIQHRRSQNREARPQAVPATPGTTPPVHTTATIINQVERRNNVSDIHFKLGTEYHQAEKYDDAIARYRQAIANDQNFGPAYVNLGLAYLAKGKRREAIHAFRGAIQYSDDQKSQQTAWYQLHQLSEVSPVDDNADEELAEIGSSPWTDTAPRPNWLGMAVSTVLLLAAGIALYSYLWMGLVRMLQT
;
A
#
# COMPACT_ATOMS: atom_id res chain seq x y z
N MET A 1 33.77 -14.90 27.06
CA MET A 1 33.36 -14.68 25.65
C MET A 1 32.39 -13.52 25.70
N ASP A 2 32.89 -12.34 25.37
CA ASP A 2 32.14 -11.09 25.52
C ASP A 2 30.90 -11.12 24.65
N SER A 3 29.75 -11.09 25.31
CA SER A 3 28.44 -11.09 24.68
C SER A 3 28.10 -9.72 24.07
N SER A 4 28.97 -8.72 24.21
CA SER A 4 28.76 -7.30 23.90
C SER A 4 28.43 -6.94 22.45
N PHE A 5 28.41 -7.89 21.51
CA PHE A 5 28.02 -7.67 20.12
C PHE A 5 27.02 -8.70 19.56
N GLY A 6 26.31 -9.42 20.43
CA GLY A 6 25.22 -10.31 20.02
C GLY A 6 23.89 -9.58 20.06
N PHE A 7 23.23 -9.38 18.91
CA PHE A 7 21.81 -9.01 18.83
C PHE A 7 20.91 -9.93 19.70
N PHE A 8 21.40 -11.12 20.05
CA PHE A 8 20.84 -12.00 21.07
C PHE A 8 21.26 -11.63 22.50
N HIS A 9 20.87 -10.45 22.97
CA HIS A 9 20.73 -10.23 24.42
C HIS A 9 19.27 -10.45 24.76
N TRP A 10 18.96 -11.29 25.74
CA TRP A 10 17.58 -11.59 26.13
C TRP A 10 16.78 -10.34 26.54
N THR A 11 17.46 -9.28 27.00
CA THR A 11 16.88 -7.94 27.21
C THR A 11 16.33 -7.31 25.93
N ASN A 12 16.69 -7.80 24.75
CA ASN A 12 16.12 -7.39 23.47
C ASN A 12 14.71 -7.92 23.27
N LEU A 13 14.24 -8.93 24.03
CA LEU A 13 12.82 -9.31 24.02
C LEU A 13 11.92 -8.15 24.48
N LEU A 14 12.44 -7.23 25.29
CA LEU A 14 11.75 -6.01 25.71
C LEU A 14 11.47 -5.05 24.53
N ILE A 15 12.12 -5.24 23.38
CA ILE A 15 11.87 -4.44 22.17
C ILE A 15 10.62 -4.90 21.41
N ILE A 16 10.16 -6.14 21.63
CA ILE A 16 9.09 -6.76 20.84
C ILE A 16 7.81 -5.92 20.83
N PRO A 17 7.27 -5.44 21.96
CA PRO A 17 6.07 -4.62 21.91
C PRO A 17 6.31 -3.28 21.18
N GLY A 18 7.53 -2.74 21.26
CA GLY A 18 7.94 -1.55 20.51
C GLY A 18 7.97 -1.79 19.00
N LEU A 19 8.43 -2.96 18.55
CA LEU A 19 8.39 -3.35 17.14
C LEU A 19 6.96 -3.54 16.65
N LEU A 20 6.09 -4.16 17.46
CA LEU A 20 4.67 -4.34 17.10
C LEU A 20 3.98 -2.99 16.88
N ILE A 21 4.17 -2.04 17.80
CA ILE A 21 3.60 -0.70 17.68
C ILE A 21 4.22 0.06 16.51
N GLY A 22 5.56 0.02 16.38
CA GLY A 22 6.29 0.70 15.30
C GLY A 22 5.85 0.24 13.91
N TYR A 23 5.79 -1.07 13.67
CA TYR A 23 5.34 -1.61 12.39
C TYR A 23 3.87 -1.31 12.11
N THR A 24 3.01 -1.33 13.14
CA THR A 24 1.60 -0.95 12.96
C THR A 24 1.47 0.47 12.42
N ILE A 25 2.23 1.41 12.99
CA ILE A 25 2.22 2.81 12.55
C ILE A 25 2.84 2.95 11.16
N HIS A 26 3.89 2.18 10.87
CA HIS A 26 4.52 2.08 9.55
C HIS A 26 3.53 1.67 8.46
N GLU A 27 2.88 0.53 8.64
CA GLU A 27 1.92 -0.03 7.68
C GLU A 27 0.68 0.86 7.56
N LEU A 28 0.19 1.41 8.67
CA LEU A 28 -0.93 2.35 8.63
C LEU A 28 -0.58 3.59 7.81
N ALA A 29 0.65 4.08 7.84
CA ALA A 29 1.06 5.24 7.05
C ALA A 29 1.08 4.94 5.55
N HIS A 30 1.50 3.75 5.14
CA HIS A 30 1.33 3.28 3.76
C HIS A 30 -0.15 3.26 3.36
N ALA A 31 -1.01 2.65 4.18
CA ALA A 31 -2.44 2.56 3.90
C ALA A 31 -3.11 3.94 3.80
N CYS A 32 -2.80 4.85 4.74
CA CYS A 32 -3.29 6.24 4.73
C CYS A 32 -2.88 6.98 3.45
N THR A 33 -1.62 6.84 3.04
CA THR A 33 -1.08 7.55 1.89
C THR A 33 -1.61 6.96 0.58
N ALA A 34 -1.72 5.64 0.48
CA ALA A 34 -2.35 4.95 -0.65
C ALA A 34 -3.81 5.40 -0.83
N TYR A 35 -4.57 5.45 0.28
CA TYR A 35 -5.96 5.94 0.29
C TYR A 35 -6.05 7.39 -0.19
N TYR A 36 -5.15 8.26 0.26
CA TYR A 36 -5.09 9.65 -0.18
C TYR A 36 -4.86 9.77 -1.71
N PHE A 37 -4.04 8.89 -2.28
CA PHE A 37 -3.79 8.84 -3.72
C PHE A 37 -4.85 8.08 -4.53
N GLY A 38 -5.90 7.55 -3.89
CA GLY A 38 -7.06 6.93 -4.54
C GLY A 38 -7.12 5.41 -4.47
N ASP A 39 -6.16 4.75 -3.82
CA ASP A 39 -6.23 3.30 -3.61
C ASP A 39 -7.00 2.97 -2.33
N HIS A 40 -8.29 2.69 -2.50
CA HIS A 40 -9.19 2.35 -1.39
C HIS A 40 -9.17 0.86 -1.01
N SER A 41 -8.42 0.02 -1.74
CA SER A 41 -8.38 -1.44 -1.53
C SER A 41 -7.93 -1.84 -0.12
N GLN A 42 -7.13 -0.99 0.55
CA GLN A 42 -6.65 -1.26 1.91
C GLN A 42 -7.73 -1.13 2.98
N VAL A 43 -8.78 -0.36 2.72
CA VAL A 43 -9.92 -0.26 3.64
C VAL A 43 -10.76 -1.53 3.53
N GLU A 44 -10.99 -2.01 2.31
CA GLU A 44 -11.74 -3.25 2.03
C GLU A 44 -11.03 -4.48 2.61
N ARG A 45 -9.71 -4.56 2.48
CA ARG A 45 -8.87 -5.62 3.08
C ARG A 45 -8.74 -5.52 4.61
N GLY A 46 -9.36 -4.52 5.25
CA GLY A 46 -9.29 -4.34 6.70
C GLY A 46 -7.90 -3.98 7.23
N LYS A 47 -7.00 -3.46 6.39
CA LYS A 47 -5.64 -3.05 6.76
C LYS A 47 -5.60 -1.65 7.40
N PHE A 48 -6.69 -0.88 7.34
CA PHE A 48 -6.88 0.36 8.11
C PHE A 48 -7.18 0.08 9.59
N THR A 49 -6.18 -0.40 10.31
CA THR A 49 -6.33 -0.79 11.72
C THR A 49 -5.03 -0.60 12.48
N LEU A 50 -5.16 -0.25 13.76
CA LEU A 50 -4.03 -0.24 14.69
C LEU A 50 -3.82 -1.61 15.34
N ASN A 51 -4.60 -2.63 15.02
CA ASN A 51 -4.36 -3.97 15.52
C ASN A 51 -3.03 -4.53 14.95
N PRO A 52 -1.97 -4.73 15.77
CA PRO A 52 -0.67 -5.18 15.29
C PRO A 52 -0.74 -6.57 14.67
N PHE A 53 -1.63 -7.44 15.13
CA PHE A 53 -1.75 -8.81 14.63
C PHE A 53 -2.19 -8.90 13.17
N ARG A 54 -2.81 -7.84 12.62
CA ARG A 54 -3.19 -7.77 11.19
C ARG A 54 -2.00 -7.46 10.27
N HIS A 55 -0.90 -6.99 10.86
CA HIS A 55 0.32 -6.57 10.18
C HIS A 55 1.49 -7.50 10.46
N ILE A 56 1.31 -8.55 11.25
CA ILE A 56 2.37 -9.53 11.54
C ILE A 56 2.45 -10.58 10.43
N SER A 57 3.67 -10.92 10.02
CA SER A 57 3.98 -12.10 9.21
C SER A 57 4.53 -13.19 10.12
N TRP A 58 3.97 -14.41 10.05
CA TRP A 58 4.48 -15.55 10.84
C TRP A 58 5.92 -15.90 10.48
N PHE A 59 6.26 -15.87 9.17
CA PHE A 59 7.64 -16.07 8.72
C PHE A 59 8.56 -14.94 9.18
N GLY A 60 8.10 -13.69 9.08
CA GLY A 60 8.86 -12.53 9.53
C GLY A 60 9.11 -12.54 11.04
N SER A 61 8.11 -12.93 11.84
CA SER A 61 8.26 -13.08 13.30
C SER A 61 9.23 -14.19 13.67
N ILE A 62 9.17 -15.35 13.01
CA ILE A 62 10.12 -16.45 13.23
C ILE A 62 11.54 -16.02 12.83
N SER A 63 11.68 -15.35 11.68
CA SER A 63 12.97 -14.81 11.22
C SER A 63 13.53 -13.80 12.23
N PHE A 64 12.69 -12.93 12.79
CA PHE A 64 13.11 -12.00 13.83
C PHE A 64 13.65 -12.71 15.06
N LEU A 65 12.96 -13.77 15.51
CA LEU A 65 13.38 -14.53 16.68
C LEU A 65 14.67 -15.32 16.48
N ILE A 66 14.98 -15.75 15.25
CA ILE A 66 16.17 -16.58 14.95
C ILE A 66 17.37 -15.73 14.51
N PHE A 67 17.14 -14.70 13.70
CA PHE A 67 18.19 -13.91 13.05
C PHE A 67 18.21 -12.45 13.49
N GLY A 68 17.23 -12.00 14.28
CA GLY A 68 17.09 -10.60 14.66
C GLY A 68 16.54 -9.68 13.57
N ILE A 69 16.22 -10.25 12.41
CA ILE A 69 15.67 -9.54 11.27
C ILE A 69 14.31 -10.17 10.94
N GLY A 70 13.26 -9.36 10.99
CA GLY A 70 11.93 -9.76 10.57
C GLY A 70 11.25 -8.65 9.80
N TRP A 71 10.19 -9.00 9.09
CA TRP A 71 9.37 -8.08 8.33
C TRP A 71 7.88 -8.31 8.64
N PRO A 72 7.07 -7.25 8.58
CA PRO A 72 5.61 -7.35 8.72
C PRO A 72 4.98 -7.96 7.46
N ASN A 73 3.68 -8.24 7.53
CA ASN A 73 2.87 -8.50 6.35
C ASN A 73 2.51 -7.16 5.69
N PRO A 74 3.16 -6.78 4.57
CA PRO A 74 3.16 -5.42 4.07
C PRO A 74 1.79 -5.00 3.53
N VAL A 75 1.56 -3.69 3.53
CA VAL A 75 0.43 -3.06 2.82
C VAL A 75 0.72 -3.02 1.32
N GLU A 76 0.09 -3.92 0.59
CA GLU A 76 0.21 -4.01 -0.87
C GLU A 76 -0.52 -2.87 -1.57
N MET A 77 0.19 -2.07 -2.34
CA MET A 77 -0.43 -1.04 -3.17
C MET A 77 -0.91 -1.64 -4.48
N TYR A 78 -2.03 -1.16 -5.01
CA TYR A 78 -2.46 -1.49 -6.38
C TYR A 78 -2.12 -0.33 -7.33
N PRO A 79 -1.02 -0.41 -8.11
CA PRO A 79 -0.52 0.71 -8.92
C PRO A 79 -1.55 1.34 -9.89
N PRO A 80 -2.49 0.58 -10.48
CA PRO A 80 -3.53 1.16 -11.32
C PRO A 80 -4.48 2.14 -10.61
N ASN A 81 -4.73 1.97 -9.30
CA ASN A 81 -5.64 2.83 -8.53
C ASN A 81 -5.01 4.18 -8.13
N LEU A 82 -3.68 4.28 -8.17
CA LEU A 82 -2.96 5.46 -7.70
C LEU A 82 -2.95 6.60 -8.75
N ARG A 83 -3.38 7.79 -8.32
CA ARG A 83 -3.24 9.02 -9.13
C ARG A 83 -1.77 9.39 -9.30
N ARG A 84 -1.34 9.77 -10.51
CA ARG A 84 0.07 10.18 -10.81
C ARG A 84 1.11 9.11 -10.42
N ARG A 85 0.91 7.89 -10.93
CA ARG A 85 1.60 6.62 -10.61
C ARG A 85 3.02 6.71 -10.05
N PRO A 86 4.07 7.18 -10.78
CA PRO A 86 5.43 7.07 -10.26
C PRO A 86 5.67 7.97 -9.04
N MET A 87 4.97 9.10 -8.93
CA MET A 87 5.13 10.00 -7.78
C MET A 87 4.34 9.50 -6.57
N SER A 88 3.11 9.03 -6.77
CA SER A 88 2.28 8.51 -5.68
C SER A 88 2.85 7.22 -5.10
N MET A 89 3.42 6.34 -5.92
CA MET A 89 4.15 5.16 -5.44
C MET A 89 5.35 5.55 -4.58
N ALA A 90 6.18 6.50 -5.04
CA ALA A 90 7.33 6.97 -4.28
C ALA A 90 6.93 7.58 -2.92
N LEU A 91 5.90 8.43 -2.91
CA LEU A 91 5.42 9.07 -1.68
C LEU A 91 4.77 8.08 -0.72
N THR A 92 4.03 7.10 -1.24
CA THR A 92 3.42 6.05 -0.41
C THR A 92 4.48 5.15 0.20
N ALA A 93 5.50 4.73 -0.56
CA ALA A 93 6.63 3.97 -0.04
C ALA A 93 7.44 4.78 1.00
N LEU A 94 7.60 6.09 0.81
CA LEU A 94 8.31 6.93 1.78
C LEU A 94 7.51 7.17 3.08
N ALA A 95 6.18 7.03 3.04
CA ALA A 95 5.31 7.33 4.17
C ALA A 95 5.56 6.44 5.39
N GLY A 96 5.74 5.13 5.21
CA GLY A 96 6.02 4.18 6.30
C GLY A 96 7.29 4.54 7.09
N PRO A 97 8.46 4.66 6.43
CA PRO A 97 9.70 5.07 7.09
C PRO A 97 9.60 6.43 7.79
N LEU A 98 8.97 7.43 7.15
CA LEU A 98 8.78 8.75 7.77
C LEU A 98 7.87 8.69 9.00
N ALA A 99 6.77 7.93 8.95
CA ALA A 99 5.87 7.77 10.09
C ALA A 99 6.57 7.06 11.26
N SER A 100 7.37 6.04 10.98
CA SER A 100 8.17 5.35 11.99
C SER A 100 9.22 6.28 12.62
N PHE A 101 9.90 7.09 11.81
CA PHE A 101 10.88 8.06 12.30
C PHE A 101 10.25 9.13 13.18
N THR A 102 9.14 9.73 12.72
CA THR A 102 8.39 10.76 13.46
C THR A 102 7.79 10.23 14.75
N PHE A 103 7.25 9.01 14.75
CA PHE A 103 6.77 8.35 15.96
C PHE A 103 7.91 8.03 16.93
N GLY A 104 9.04 7.54 16.43
CA GLY A 104 10.25 7.31 17.24
C GLY A 104 10.76 8.59 17.90
N LEU A 105 10.75 9.72 17.17
CA LEU A 105 11.09 11.02 17.71
C LEU A 105 10.12 11.46 18.81
N ALA A 106 8.82 11.28 18.61
CA ALA A 106 7.82 11.60 19.62
C ALA A 106 7.99 10.76 20.90
N ALA A 107 8.21 9.44 20.76
CA ALA A 107 8.47 8.53 21.87
C ALA A 107 9.78 8.87 22.61
N MET A 108 10.82 9.28 21.88
CA MET A 108 12.08 9.74 22.45
C MET A 108 11.88 11.02 23.28
N LEU A 109 11.22 12.02 22.71
CA LEU A 109 10.93 13.28 23.42
C LEU A 109 10.09 13.05 24.67
N PHE A 110 9.11 12.14 24.61
CA PHE A 110 8.32 11.75 25.78
C PHE A 110 9.17 11.07 26.85
N THR A 111 10.08 10.18 26.44
CA THR A 111 11.02 9.52 27.37
C THR A 111 11.94 10.54 28.05
N LEU A 112 12.48 11.51 27.29
CA LEU A 112 13.31 12.58 27.82
C LEU A 112 12.55 13.51 28.77
N LEU A 113 11.27 13.78 28.50
CA LEU A 113 10.41 14.54 29.39
C LEU A 113 10.20 13.82 30.73
N LEU A 114 9.91 12.53 30.70
CA LEU A 114 9.76 11.71 31.91
C LEU A 114 11.08 11.65 32.70
N ALA A 115 12.20 11.52 32.01
CA ALA A 115 13.53 11.53 32.61
C ALA A 115 13.81 12.87 33.31
N ALA A 116 13.53 13.99 32.65
CA ALA A 116 13.67 15.32 33.23
C ALA A 116 12.77 15.50 34.47
N LEU A 117 11.52 15.03 34.42
CA LEU A 117 10.60 15.08 35.56
C LEU A 117 11.13 14.26 36.74
N LEU A 118 11.73 13.10 36.48
CA LEU A 118 12.33 12.27 37.52
C LEU A 118 13.51 12.99 38.19
N VAL A 119 14.42 13.60 37.41
CA VAL A 119 15.52 14.42 37.96
C VAL A 119 14.97 15.50 38.88
N LEU A 120 13.97 16.25 38.40
CA LEU A 120 13.40 17.39 39.12
C LEU A 120 12.68 17.00 40.41
N THR A 121 12.11 15.79 40.49
CA THR A 121 11.31 15.34 41.64
C THR A 121 12.07 14.51 42.65
N THR A 122 13.10 13.77 42.22
CA THR A 122 13.79 12.79 43.08
C THR A 122 15.28 13.04 43.24
N SER A 123 15.84 14.09 42.62
CA SER A 123 17.28 14.39 42.60
C SER A 123 18.16 13.19 42.16
N THR A 124 17.58 12.28 41.38
CA THR A 124 18.25 11.09 40.84
C THR A 124 19.37 11.50 39.88
N SER A 125 20.51 10.79 39.94
CA SER A 125 21.64 11.06 39.03
C SER A 125 21.30 10.73 37.58
N THR A 126 21.93 11.43 36.65
CA THR A 126 21.76 11.20 35.20
C THR A 126 22.17 9.79 34.79
N ASP A 127 23.13 9.18 35.48
CA ASP A 127 23.63 7.83 35.16
C ASP A 127 22.56 6.76 35.45
N ILE A 128 21.84 6.88 36.56
CA ILE A 128 20.73 5.99 36.90
C ILE A 128 19.62 6.13 35.85
N ILE A 129 19.36 7.35 35.38
CA ILE A 129 18.34 7.60 34.34
C ILE A 129 18.73 6.98 33.01
N LEU A 130 20.00 7.05 32.61
CA LEU A 130 20.47 6.40 31.39
C LEU A 130 20.34 4.87 31.48
N GLN A 131 20.61 4.29 32.65
CA GLN A 131 20.38 2.86 32.90
C GLN A 131 18.89 2.49 32.85
N LEU A 132 17.99 3.40 33.26
CA LEU A 132 16.54 3.20 33.13
C LEU A 132 16.05 3.24 31.68
N ILE A 133 16.60 4.13 30.86
CA ILE A 133 16.22 4.26 29.45
C ILE A 133 16.79 3.10 28.62
N PHE A 134 18.02 2.68 28.92
CA PHE A 134 18.73 1.60 28.24
C PHE A 134 19.15 0.50 29.22
N PRO A 135 18.20 -0.27 29.76
CA PRO A 135 18.51 -1.30 30.73
C PRO A 135 19.31 -2.42 30.08
N THR A 136 20.52 -2.64 30.59
CA THR A 136 21.35 -3.80 30.29
C THR A 136 21.06 -4.91 31.30
N ALA A 137 21.39 -6.16 30.96
CA ALA A 137 21.15 -7.30 31.84
C ALA A 137 21.80 -7.13 33.23
N GLU A 138 22.90 -6.38 33.30
CA GLU A 138 23.65 -6.10 34.52
C GLU A 138 23.04 -4.98 35.40
N ASN A 139 22.19 -4.11 34.83
CA ASN A 139 21.69 -2.90 35.48
C ASN A 139 20.15 -2.85 35.56
N LEU A 140 19.48 -4.00 35.63
CA LEU A 140 18.02 -4.05 35.78
C LEU A 140 17.63 -3.69 37.23
N PRO A 141 16.96 -2.55 37.49
CA PRO A 141 16.53 -2.20 38.84
C PRO A 141 15.55 -3.22 39.41
N GLU A 142 15.80 -3.61 40.67
CA GLU A 142 14.99 -4.58 41.41
C GLU A 142 13.63 -4.02 41.85
N THR A 143 13.50 -2.70 41.98
CA THR A 143 12.24 -2.04 42.36
C THR A 143 11.57 -1.38 41.15
N LEU A 144 10.34 -1.81 40.84
CA LEU A 144 9.54 -1.21 39.78
C LEU A 144 8.86 0.07 40.27
N ASN A 145 9.41 1.23 39.90
CA ASN A 145 8.62 2.46 39.83
C ASN A 145 7.88 2.49 38.48
N LEU A 146 6.57 2.72 38.49
CA LEU A 146 5.75 2.85 37.28
C LEU A 146 6.35 3.87 36.29
N GLN A 147 6.93 4.96 36.80
CA GLN A 147 7.59 5.97 35.96
C GLN A 147 8.84 5.42 35.27
N ALA A 148 9.69 4.69 36.00
CA ALA A 148 10.91 4.06 35.47
C ALA A 148 10.57 3.03 34.38
N LEU A 149 9.54 2.21 34.63
CA LEU A 149 9.04 1.23 33.68
C LEU A 149 8.47 1.89 32.41
N THR A 150 7.74 2.98 32.59
CA THR A 150 7.18 3.76 31.48
C THR A 150 8.29 4.34 30.61
N MET A 151 9.34 4.90 31.22
CA MET A 151 10.51 5.43 30.49
C MET A 151 11.26 4.35 29.72
N ALA A 152 11.52 3.21 30.36
CA ALA A 152 12.19 2.08 29.72
C ALA A 152 11.38 1.58 28.51
N PHE A 153 10.06 1.47 28.67
CA PHE A 153 9.15 1.06 27.62
C PHE A 153 9.13 2.04 26.45
N THR A 154 8.96 3.35 26.72
CA THR A 154 8.89 4.38 25.69
C THR A 154 10.24 4.56 24.98
N GLY A 155 11.35 4.38 25.69
CA GLY A 155 12.69 4.32 25.10
C GLY A 155 12.84 3.15 24.13
N LYS A 156 12.37 1.94 24.49
CA LYS A 156 12.38 0.77 23.59
C LYS A 156 11.49 0.97 22.36
N ILE A 157 10.32 1.62 22.52
CA ILE A 157 9.48 2.03 21.38
C ILE A 157 10.23 2.95 20.43
N ALA A 158 10.95 3.96 20.96
CA ALA A 158 11.71 4.90 20.15
C ALA A 158 12.80 4.18 19.33
N ILE A 159 13.60 3.33 19.99
CA ILE A 159 14.65 2.53 19.34
C ILE A 159 14.06 1.63 18.26
N ALA A 160 12.99 0.90 18.56
CA ALA A 160 12.31 0.03 17.61
C ALA A 160 11.84 0.80 16.37
N SER A 161 11.26 1.97 16.58
CA SER A 161 10.70 2.80 15.49
C SER A 161 11.80 3.39 14.61
N PHE A 162 12.92 3.81 15.19
CA PHE A 162 14.10 4.24 14.42
C PHE A 162 14.74 3.09 13.66
N TRP A 163 14.82 1.90 14.27
CA TRP A 163 15.32 0.71 13.60
C TRP A 163 14.48 0.38 12.36
N ILE A 164 13.15 0.31 12.51
CA ILE A 164 12.21 0.08 11.40
C ILE A 164 12.39 1.13 10.31
N ALA A 165 12.43 2.42 10.67
CA ALA A 165 12.62 3.50 9.70
C ALA A 165 13.94 3.37 8.93
N ALA A 166 15.04 3.05 9.62
CA ALA A 166 16.35 2.89 9.02
C ALA A 166 16.40 1.67 8.08
N THR A 167 15.89 0.52 8.53
CA THR A 167 15.91 -0.70 7.72
C THR A 167 15.02 -0.56 6.49
N SER A 168 13.79 -0.05 6.63
CA SER A 168 12.87 0.13 5.50
C SER A 168 13.38 1.13 4.46
N SER A 169 14.23 2.06 4.86
CA SER A 169 14.83 3.05 3.95
C SER A 169 15.98 2.49 3.09
N LEU A 170 16.44 1.25 3.36
CA LEU A 170 17.50 0.64 2.57
C LEU A 170 17.02 0.36 1.13
N PRO A 171 17.87 0.59 0.11
CA PRO A 171 17.53 0.36 -1.30
C PRO A 171 17.66 -1.13 -1.66
N LEU A 172 17.12 -2.02 -0.84
CA LEU A 172 17.13 -3.47 -1.06
C LEU A 172 15.81 -3.92 -1.70
N PRO A 173 15.84 -4.90 -2.61
CA PRO A 173 14.62 -5.51 -3.14
C PRO A 173 13.70 -5.94 -1.99
N SER A 174 12.39 -5.75 -2.15
CA SER A 174 11.34 -5.94 -1.14
C SER A 174 11.21 -4.87 -0.04
N MET A 175 12.09 -3.87 0.05
CA MET A 175 12.00 -2.78 1.03
C MET A 175 11.50 -1.48 0.38
N ASP A 176 10.97 -0.57 1.20
CA ASP A 176 10.39 0.69 0.72
C ASP A 176 11.40 1.59 0.02
N GLY A 177 12.64 1.63 0.51
CA GLY A 177 13.73 2.40 -0.08
C GLY A 177 13.98 2.04 -1.55
N PHE A 178 13.79 0.78 -1.92
CA PHE A 178 13.88 0.33 -3.32
C PHE A 178 12.72 0.87 -4.16
N LEU A 179 11.49 0.80 -3.64
CA LEU A 179 10.31 1.37 -4.32
C LEU A 179 10.43 2.89 -4.48
N VAL A 180 10.93 3.61 -3.48
CA VAL A 180 11.23 5.04 -3.57
C VAL A 180 12.24 5.30 -4.68
N LEU A 181 13.34 4.54 -4.71
CA LEU A 181 14.40 4.70 -5.72
C LEU A 181 13.87 4.47 -7.15
N VAL A 182 13.22 3.33 -7.40
CA VAL A 182 12.73 2.98 -8.75
C VAL A 182 11.65 3.96 -9.20
N SER A 183 10.71 4.30 -8.30
CA SER A 183 9.59 5.18 -8.64
C SER A 183 10.04 6.63 -8.91
N THR A 184 11.02 7.12 -8.16
CA THR A 184 11.62 8.44 -8.41
C THR A 184 12.42 8.46 -9.71
N LEU A 185 13.16 7.40 -10.03
CA LEU A 185 13.85 7.27 -11.32
C LEU A 185 12.86 7.27 -12.50
N SER A 186 11.76 6.50 -12.40
CA SER A 186 10.71 6.48 -13.41
C SER A 186 10.05 7.86 -13.58
N TYR A 187 9.81 8.57 -12.48
CA TYR A 187 9.30 9.95 -12.52
C TYR A 187 10.26 10.90 -13.25
N ILE A 188 11.56 10.86 -12.92
CA ILE A 188 12.58 11.70 -13.55
C ILE A 188 12.69 11.39 -15.05
N GLN A 189 12.67 10.11 -15.43
CA GLN A 189 12.71 9.67 -16.81
C GLN A 189 11.50 10.18 -17.61
N HIS A 190 10.29 10.02 -17.06
CA HIS A 190 9.05 10.49 -17.69
C HIS A 190 9.02 12.02 -17.86
N ARG A 191 9.53 12.77 -16.89
CA ARG A 191 9.63 14.23 -17.00
C ARG A 191 10.69 14.66 -18.01
N ARG A 192 11.81 13.93 -18.10
CA ARG A 192 12.87 14.17 -19.09
C ARG A 192 12.39 13.89 -20.52
N SER A 193 11.60 12.85 -20.75
CA SER A 193 11.04 12.56 -22.07
C SER A 193 10.09 13.66 -22.52
N GLN A 194 9.16 14.08 -21.65
CA GLN A 194 8.24 15.20 -21.94
C GLN A 194 9.01 16.51 -22.25
N ASN A 195 10.04 16.83 -21.47
CA ASN A 195 10.86 18.02 -21.73
C ASN A 195 11.69 17.92 -23.02
N ARG A 196 12.09 16.72 -23.45
CA ARG A 196 12.76 16.50 -24.74
C ARG A 196 11.81 16.72 -25.91
N GLU A 197 10.57 16.26 -25.80
CA GLU A 197 9.52 16.46 -26.82
C GLU A 197 9.05 17.91 -26.88
N ALA A 198 9.01 18.61 -25.75
CA ALA A 198 8.66 20.03 -25.68
C ALA A 198 9.77 20.98 -26.17
N ARG A 199 11.02 20.50 -26.29
CA ARG A 199 12.11 21.28 -26.87
C ARG A 199 11.90 21.31 -28.39
N PRO A 200 11.87 22.49 -29.05
CA PRO A 200 11.81 22.54 -30.50
C PRO A 200 12.97 21.71 -31.05
N GLN A 201 12.68 20.65 -31.80
CA GLN A 201 13.73 19.89 -32.46
C GLN A 201 14.47 20.87 -33.38
N ALA A 202 15.76 21.10 -33.13
CA ALA A 202 16.61 21.77 -34.10
C ALA A 202 16.75 20.82 -35.29
N VAL A 203 15.88 20.99 -36.28
CA VAL A 203 15.93 20.26 -37.55
C VAL A 203 17.31 20.53 -38.14
N PRO A 204 18.14 19.50 -38.41
CA PRO A 204 19.37 19.70 -39.17
C PRO A 204 18.96 20.35 -40.48
N ALA A 205 19.62 21.45 -40.87
CA ALA A 205 19.32 22.13 -42.12
C ALA A 205 19.68 21.22 -43.31
N THR A 206 18.77 20.33 -43.69
CA THR A 206 18.78 19.63 -44.96
C THR A 206 18.12 20.53 -46.00
N PRO A 207 18.83 20.93 -47.06
CA PRO A 207 18.22 21.70 -48.14
C PRO A 207 17.17 20.84 -48.85
N GLY A 208 15.92 21.29 -48.82
CA GLY A 208 14.87 20.76 -49.68
C GLY A 208 14.33 19.39 -49.28
N THR A 209 13.47 19.35 -48.28
CA THR A 209 12.22 18.57 -48.23
C THR A 209 11.63 18.76 -46.84
N THR A 210 10.58 19.57 -46.75
CA THR A 210 9.78 19.71 -45.53
C THR A 210 9.10 18.37 -45.21
N PRO A 211 9.33 17.75 -44.03
CA PRO A 211 8.42 16.73 -43.53
C PRO A 211 7.09 17.38 -43.17
N PRO A 212 5.94 16.71 -43.34
CA PRO A 212 4.65 17.32 -43.03
C PRO A 212 4.57 17.58 -41.53
N VAL A 213 4.55 18.84 -41.14
CA VAL A 213 4.20 19.28 -39.79
C VAL A 213 2.74 18.89 -39.58
N HIS A 214 2.49 17.82 -38.82
CA HIS A 214 1.14 17.51 -38.35
C HIS A 214 0.73 18.64 -37.40
N THR A 215 0.06 19.66 -37.93
CA THR A 215 -0.52 20.75 -37.14
C THR A 215 -1.47 20.15 -36.10
N THR A 216 -1.59 20.77 -34.93
CA THR A 216 -2.59 20.40 -33.90
C THR A 216 -3.99 20.24 -34.48
N ALA A 217 -4.35 21.04 -35.49
CA ALA A 217 -5.59 20.89 -36.26
C ALA A 217 -5.68 19.55 -37.03
N THR A 218 -4.57 19.03 -37.56
CA THR A 218 -4.51 17.72 -38.22
C THR A 218 -4.68 16.59 -37.21
N ILE A 219 -4.06 16.69 -36.03
CA ILE A 219 -4.20 15.70 -34.96
C ILE A 219 -5.64 15.68 -34.43
N ILE A 220 -6.23 16.86 -34.18
CA ILE A 220 -7.63 16.97 -33.75
C ILE A 220 -8.56 16.37 -34.81
N ASN A 221 -8.37 16.69 -36.09
CA ASN A 221 -9.18 16.12 -37.17
C ASN A 221 -8.99 14.60 -37.29
N GLN A 222 -7.78 14.08 -37.08
CA GLN A 222 -7.53 12.64 -37.06
C GLN A 222 -8.18 11.94 -35.87
N VAL A 223 -8.13 12.52 -34.67
CA VAL A 223 -8.80 12.00 -33.47
C VAL A 223 -10.32 12.05 -33.64
N GLU A 224 -10.88 13.16 -34.11
CA GLU A 224 -12.31 13.29 -34.41
C GLU A 224 -12.77 12.26 -35.45
N ARG A 225 -11.99 12.04 -36.52
CA ARG A 225 -12.28 10.99 -37.50
C ARG A 225 -12.24 9.60 -36.90
N ARG A 226 -11.24 9.29 -36.07
CA ARG A 226 -11.14 7.99 -35.38
C ARG A 226 -12.35 7.75 -34.50
N ASN A 227 -12.72 8.73 -33.67
CA ASN A 227 -13.89 8.65 -32.80
C ASN A 227 -15.18 8.42 -33.61
N ASN A 228 -15.37 9.16 -34.71
CA ASN A 228 -16.53 9.01 -35.58
C ASN A 228 -16.59 7.62 -36.25
N VAL A 229 -15.45 7.07 -36.67
CA VAL A 229 -15.38 5.71 -37.24
C VAL A 229 -15.71 4.65 -36.18
N SER A 230 -15.18 4.79 -34.96
CA SER A 230 -15.49 3.91 -33.84
C SER A 230 -16.98 3.93 -33.47
N ASP A 231 -17.60 5.12 -33.46
CA ASP A 231 -19.03 5.29 -33.22
C ASP A 231 -19.90 4.60 -34.29
N ILE A 232 -19.51 4.68 -35.56
CA ILE A 232 -20.24 4.02 -36.67
C ILE A 232 -20.19 2.49 -36.50
N HIS A 233 -19.00 1.94 -36.24
CA HIS A 233 -18.85 0.50 -36.00
C HIS A 233 -19.59 0.05 -34.74
N PHE A 234 -19.59 0.87 -33.69
CA PHE A 234 -20.34 0.60 -32.47
C PHE A 234 -21.85 0.54 -32.73
N LYS A 235 -22.43 1.55 -33.41
CA LYS A 235 -23.85 1.60 -33.77
C LYS A 235 -24.25 0.38 -34.61
N LEU A 236 -23.44 0.06 -35.62
CA LEU A 236 -23.69 -1.12 -36.45
C LEU A 236 -23.59 -2.42 -35.64
N GLY A 237 -22.66 -2.50 -34.68
CA GLY A 237 -22.59 -3.61 -33.72
C GLY A 237 -23.85 -3.72 -32.87
N THR A 238 -24.40 -2.60 -32.38
CA THR A 238 -25.66 -2.60 -31.62
C THR A 238 -26.87 -3.01 -32.45
N GLU A 239 -26.94 -2.62 -33.72
CA GLU A 239 -27.99 -3.07 -34.64
C GLU A 239 -27.92 -4.59 -34.86
N TYR A 240 -26.73 -5.14 -35.10
CA TYR A 240 -26.55 -6.59 -35.21
C TYR A 240 -26.87 -7.31 -33.90
N HIS A 241 -26.52 -6.74 -32.74
CA HIS A 241 -26.83 -7.31 -31.45
C HIS A 241 -28.34 -7.36 -31.17
N GLN A 242 -29.07 -6.30 -31.55
CA GLN A 242 -30.54 -6.26 -31.47
C GLN A 242 -31.21 -7.24 -32.43
N ALA A 243 -30.59 -7.49 -33.58
CA ALA A 243 -31.01 -8.51 -34.52
C ALA A 243 -30.57 -9.94 -34.12
N GLU A 244 -30.03 -10.13 -32.91
CA GLU A 244 -29.48 -11.40 -32.37
C GLU A 244 -28.37 -12.02 -33.22
N LYS A 245 -27.77 -11.25 -34.14
CA LYS A 245 -26.62 -11.64 -34.97
C LYS A 245 -25.31 -11.39 -34.22
N TYR A 246 -25.09 -12.17 -33.17
CA TYR A 246 -23.99 -11.92 -32.22
C TYR A 246 -22.59 -12.00 -32.84
N ASP A 247 -22.35 -12.84 -33.85
CA ASP A 247 -21.05 -12.91 -34.52
C ASP A 247 -20.71 -11.64 -35.31
N ASP A 248 -21.69 -11.10 -36.03
CA ASP A 248 -21.55 -9.83 -36.75
C ASP A 248 -21.36 -8.68 -35.76
N ALA A 249 -22.11 -8.67 -34.65
CA ALA A 249 -21.96 -7.70 -33.58
C ALA A 249 -20.54 -7.72 -32.97
N ILE A 250 -20.02 -8.91 -32.64
CA ILE A 250 -18.65 -9.10 -32.13
C ILE A 250 -17.62 -8.54 -33.12
N ALA A 251 -17.76 -8.81 -34.41
CA ALA A 251 -16.84 -8.30 -35.43
C ALA A 251 -16.85 -6.77 -35.47
N ARG A 252 -18.02 -6.14 -35.37
CA ARG A 252 -18.16 -4.68 -35.39
C ARG A 252 -17.65 -4.01 -34.11
N TYR A 253 -17.89 -4.59 -32.94
CA TYR A 253 -17.31 -4.09 -31.70
C TYR A 253 -15.78 -4.19 -31.69
N ARG A 254 -15.20 -5.28 -32.22
CA ARG A 254 -13.75 -5.38 -32.39
C ARG A 254 -13.19 -4.32 -33.35
N GLN A 255 -13.92 -4.00 -34.42
CA GLN A 255 -13.54 -2.90 -35.33
C GLN A 255 -13.62 -1.53 -34.66
N ALA A 256 -14.60 -1.29 -33.79
CA ALA A 256 -14.65 -0.06 -33.00
C ALA A 256 -13.41 0.06 -32.08
N ILE A 257 -13.06 -1.02 -31.36
CA ILE A 257 -11.88 -1.07 -30.49
C ILE A 257 -10.56 -0.91 -31.27
N ALA A 258 -10.48 -1.46 -32.48
CA ALA A 258 -9.29 -1.33 -33.33
C ALA A 258 -9.04 0.11 -33.80
N ASN A 259 -10.11 0.90 -33.96
CA ASN A 259 -10.04 2.30 -34.38
C ASN A 259 -9.86 3.27 -33.19
N ASP A 260 -10.43 2.93 -32.03
CA ASP A 260 -10.22 3.62 -30.76
C ASP A 260 -10.11 2.61 -29.61
N GLN A 261 -8.89 2.46 -29.09
CA GLN A 261 -8.57 1.50 -28.01
C GLN A 261 -9.19 1.88 -26.66
N ASN A 262 -9.58 3.15 -26.49
CA ASN A 262 -10.15 3.66 -25.24
C ASN A 262 -11.68 3.68 -25.25
N PHE A 263 -12.29 3.15 -26.33
CA PHE A 263 -13.74 3.18 -26.53
C PHE A 263 -14.48 2.13 -25.67
N GLY A 264 -14.71 2.47 -24.41
CA GLY A 264 -15.31 1.62 -23.39
C GLY A 264 -16.64 0.95 -23.76
N PRO A 265 -17.60 1.64 -24.43
CA PRO A 265 -18.87 1.03 -24.78
C PRO A 265 -18.72 -0.20 -25.67
N ALA A 266 -17.71 -0.25 -26.55
CA ALA A 266 -17.49 -1.42 -27.39
C ALA A 266 -16.99 -2.63 -26.59
N TYR A 267 -16.14 -2.45 -25.57
CA TYR A 267 -15.69 -3.56 -24.72
C TYR A 267 -16.84 -4.17 -23.92
N VAL A 268 -17.71 -3.34 -23.35
CA VAL A 268 -18.89 -3.80 -22.60
C VAL A 268 -19.83 -4.59 -23.51
N ASN A 269 -20.20 -4.02 -24.66
CA ASN A 269 -21.13 -4.69 -25.56
C ASN A 269 -20.53 -5.91 -26.26
N LEU A 270 -19.20 -5.95 -26.45
CA LEU A 270 -18.48 -7.15 -26.85
C LEU A 270 -18.61 -8.27 -25.80
N GLY A 271 -18.47 -7.93 -24.52
CA GLY A 271 -18.67 -8.88 -23.42
C GLY A 271 -20.09 -9.45 -23.38
N LEU A 272 -21.11 -8.58 -23.52
CA LEU A 272 -22.51 -8.99 -23.59
C LEU A 272 -22.80 -9.90 -24.79
N ALA A 273 -22.25 -9.57 -25.96
CA ALA A 273 -22.40 -10.40 -27.17
C ALA A 273 -21.78 -11.80 -26.98
N TYR A 274 -20.63 -11.91 -26.29
CA TYR A 274 -20.06 -13.20 -25.95
C TYR A 274 -20.91 -13.99 -24.94
N LEU A 275 -21.51 -13.32 -23.95
CA LEU A 275 -22.43 -13.98 -23.02
C LEU A 275 -23.66 -14.54 -23.72
N ALA A 276 -24.25 -13.78 -24.66
CA ALA A 276 -25.37 -14.26 -25.46
C ALA A 276 -25.00 -15.50 -26.30
N LYS A 277 -23.71 -15.65 -26.67
CA LYS A 277 -23.16 -16.84 -27.32
C LYS A 277 -22.73 -17.97 -26.37
N GLY A 278 -22.88 -17.80 -25.05
CA GLY A 278 -22.39 -18.74 -24.04
C GLY A 278 -20.86 -18.76 -23.88
N LYS A 279 -20.14 -17.83 -24.50
CA LYS A 279 -18.66 -17.71 -24.47
C LYS A 279 -18.21 -16.93 -23.24
N ARG A 280 -18.38 -17.53 -22.07
CA ARG A 280 -18.16 -16.88 -20.77
C ARG A 280 -16.72 -16.37 -20.56
N ARG A 281 -15.69 -17.13 -20.95
CA ARG A 281 -14.29 -16.73 -20.76
C ARG A 281 -13.95 -15.49 -21.58
N GLU A 282 -14.37 -15.45 -22.84
CA GLU A 282 -14.17 -14.32 -23.73
C GLU A 282 -14.95 -13.08 -23.28
N ALA A 283 -16.13 -13.27 -22.68
CA ALA A 283 -16.88 -12.18 -22.04
C ALA A 283 -16.10 -11.56 -20.87
N ILE A 284 -15.54 -12.39 -19.99
CA ILE A 284 -14.71 -11.93 -18.87
C ILE A 284 -13.51 -11.12 -19.37
N HIS A 285 -12.84 -11.59 -20.42
CA HIS A 285 -11.73 -10.85 -21.04
C HIS A 285 -12.16 -9.50 -21.61
N ALA A 286 -13.31 -9.44 -22.29
CA ALA A 286 -13.83 -8.19 -22.84
C ALA A 286 -14.19 -7.18 -21.72
N PHE A 287 -14.84 -7.63 -20.64
CA PHE A 287 -15.16 -6.77 -19.50
C PHE A 287 -13.92 -6.28 -18.75
N ARG A 288 -12.90 -7.13 -18.57
CA ARG A 288 -11.60 -6.68 -18.03
C ARG A 288 -10.93 -5.64 -18.93
N GLY A 289 -11.06 -5.79 -20.25
CA GLY A 289 -10.60 -4.80 -21.22
C GLY A 289 -11.26 -3.43 -21.05
N ALA A 290 -12.57 -3.38 -20.79
CA ALA A 290 -13.27 -2.13 -20.49
C ALA A 290 -12.66 -1.43 -19.27
N ILE A 291 -12.44 -2.18 -18.17
CA ILE A 291 -11.87 -1.63 -16.92
C ILE A 291 -10.43 -1.13 -17.13
N GLN A 292 -9.66 -1.81 -17.97
CA GLN A 292 -8.24 -1.52 -18.15
C GLN A 292 -7.96 -0.36 -19.12
N TYR A 293 -8.77 -0.23 -20.18
CA TYR A 293 -8.45 0.64 -21.31
C TYR A 293 -9.43 1.79 -21.52
N SER A 294 -10.65 1.76 -20.98
CA SER A 294 -11.62 2.82 -21.28
C SER A 294 -11.34 4.12 -20.51
N ASP A 295 -11.58 5.25 -21.17
CA ASP A 295 -11.49 6.57 -20.54
C ASP A 295 -12.81 6.98 -19.83
N ASP A 296 -13.91 6.28 -20.11
CA ASP A 296 -15.22 6.57 -19.53
C ASP A 296 -15.55 5.68 -18.32
N GLN A 297 -15.93 6.32 -17.21
CA GLN A 297 -16.26 5.66 -15.96
C GLN A 297 -17.49 4.75 -16.05
N LYS A 298 -18.47 5.11 -16.91
CA LYS A 298 -19.73 4.37 -17.05
C LYS A 298 -19.52 2.96 -17.60
N SER A 299 -18.65 2.82 -18.61
CA SER A 299 -18.31 1.51 -19.18
C SER A 299 -17.53 0.64 -18.20
N GLN A 300 -16.60 1.24 -17.44
CA GLN A 300 -15.87 0.52 -16.37
C GLN A 300 -16.83 -0.04 -15.32
N GLN A 301 -17.78 0.78 -14.86
CA GLN A 301 -18.81 0.37 -13.89
C GLN A 301 -19.69 -0.76 -14.44
N THR A 302 -20.15 -0.63 -15.69
CA THR A 302 -21.01 -1.63 -16.32
C THR A 302 -20.27 -2.96 -16.49
N ALA A 303 -19.01 -2.93 -16.92
CA ALA A 303 -18.18 -4.12 -17.05
C ALA A 303 -17.93 -4.81 -15.71
N TRP A 304 -17.68 -4.04 -14.65
CA TRP A 304 -17.50 -4.57 -13.31
C TRP A 304 -18.77 -5.27 -12.80
N TYR A 305 -19.95 -4.65 -13.00
CA TYR A 305 -21.24 -5.25 -12.64
C TYR A 305 -21.46 -6.59 -13.34
N GLN A 306 -21.17 -6.67 -14.63
CA GLN A 306 -21.31 -7.92 -15.40
C GLN A 306 -20.35 -9.01 -14.94
N LEU A 307 -19.10 -8.65 -14.59
CA LEU A 307 -18.13 -9.61 -14.04
C LEU A 307 -18.59 -10.21 -12.71
N HIS A 308 -19.17 -9.39 -11.83
CA HIS A 308 -19.69 -9.83 -10.55
C HIS A 308 -20.86 -10.82 -10.70
N GLN A 309 -21.80 -10.54 -11.60
CA GLN A 309 -22.89 -11.49 -11.90
C GLN A 309 -22.38 -12.83 -12.45
N LEU A 310 -21.30 -12.81 -13.23
CA LEU A 310 -20.71 -14.04 -13.77
C LEU A 310 -20.01 -14.88 -12.70
N SER A 311 -19.45 -14.25 -11.66
CA SER A 311 -18.83 -14.99 -10.54
C SER A 311 -19.84 -15.73 -9.67
N GLU A 312 -21.08 -15.25 -9.55
CA GLU A 312 -22.09 -15.83 -8.64
C GLU A 312 -22.81 -17.08 -9.20
N VAL A 313 -22.69 -17.38 -10.50
CA VAL A 313 -23.61 -18.34 -11.20
C VAL A 313 -22.94 -19.61 -11.74
N SER A 314 -21.68 -19.95 -11.44
CA SER A 314 -21.10 -21.24 -11.92
C SER A 314 -20.02 -21.82 -11.00
N PRO A 315 -20.05 -23.14 -10.72
CA PRO A 315 -18.94 -23.83 -10.06
C PRO A 315 -17.79 -23.89 -11.07
N VAL A 316 -16.67 -23.27 -10.73
CA VAL A 316 -15.44 -23.29 -11.54
C VAL A 316 -14.32 -23.69 -10.60
N ASP A 317 -13.93 -24.97 -10.69
CA ASP A 317 -12.73 -25.61 -10.12
C ASP A 317 -12.46 -25.38 -8.63
N ASP A 318 -12.34 -26.47 -7.88
CA ASP A 318 -12.05 -26.57 -6.43
C ASP A 318 -10.70 -25.93 -5.98
N ASN A 319 -10.06 -25.14 -6.84
CA ASN A 319 -8.89 -24.31 -6.54
C ASN A 319 -9.17 -22.80 -6.64
N ALA A 320 -10.39 -22.37 -6.99
CA ALA A 320 -10.80 -20.96 -6.98
C ALA A 320 -11.42 -20.53 -5.63
N ASP A 321 -11.85 -21.51 -4.82
CA ASP A 321 -12.57 -21.25 -3.58
C ASP A 321 -11.67 -20.74 -2.44
N GLU A 322 -10.35 -20.94 -2.51
CA GLU A 322 -9.38 -20.25 -1.64
C GLU A 322 -9.11 -18.79 -2.06
N GLU A 323 -9.43 -18.40 -3.30
CA GLU A 323 -9.26 -17.02 -3.81
C GLU A 323 -10.55 -16.18 -3.72
N LEU A 324 -11.71 -16.83 -3.57
CA LEU A 324 -13.03 -16.19 -3.55
C LEU A 324 -13.67 -16.08 -2.15
N ALA A 325 -13.21 -16.84 -1.16
CA ALA A 325 -13.71 -16.76 0.23
C ALA A 325 -13.32 -15.45 0.96
N GLU A 326 -12.43 -14.62 0.39
CA GLU A 326 -11.98 -13.35 0.97
C GLU A 326 -12.62 -12.10 0.32
N ILE A 327 -13.46 -12.27 -0.71
CA ILE A 327 -14.18 -11.14 -1.35
C ILE A 327 -15.54 -10.97 -0.65
N GLY A 328 -15.47 -10.45 0.57
CA GLY A 328 -16.63 -9.97 1.30
C GLY A 328 -17.15 -8.66 0.72
N SER A 329 -18.38 -8.70 0.20
CA SER A 329 -19.28 -7.57 -0.10
C SER A 329 -18.91 -6.61 -1.25
N SER A 330 -19.93 -6.28 -2.05
CA SER A 330 -19.95 -5.32 -3.17
C SER A 330 -19.32 -3.95 -2.81
N PRO A 331 -18.40 -3.38 -3.61
CA PRO A 331 -17.70 -2.13 -3.32
C PRO A 331 -18.42 -0.87 -3.81
N TRP A 332 -19.65 -0.96 -4.33
CA TRP A 332 -20.41 0.22 -4.77
C TRP A 332 -21.61 0.48 -3.87
N THR A 333 -21.35 0.78 -2.61
CA THR A 333 -22.09 1.87 -1.96
C THR A 333 -21.51 3.18 -2.48
N ASP A 334 -22.35 4.16 -2.83
CA ASP A 334 -21.95 5.50 -3.34
C ASP A 334 -21.07 6.34 -2.37
N THR A 335 -20.48 5.70 -1.37
CA THR A 335 -19.52 6.25 -0.44
C THR A 335 -18.26 5.38 -0.47
N ALA A 336 -17.13 5.98 -0.85
CA ALA A 336 -15.82 5.34 -0.66
C ALA A 336 -15.74 4.82 0.79
N PRO A 337 -15.30 3.56 1.02
CA PRO A 337 -15.31 2.98 2.35
C PRO A 337 -14.47 3.84 3.28
N ARG A 338 -15.10 4.33 4.37
CA ARG A 338 -14.48 5.28 5.28
C ARG A 338 -13.72 4.55 6.39
N PRO A 339 -12.52 5.02 6.76
CA PRO A 339 -11.83 4.46 7.92
C PRO A 339 -12.66 4.61 9.20
N ASN A 340 -12.66 3.58 10.04
CA ASN A 340 -13.30 3.63 11.36
C ASN A 340 -12.37 4.32 12.37
N TRP A 341 -12.28 5.65 12.28
CA TRP A 341 -11.40 6.46 13.13
C TRP A 341 -11.66 6.29 14.63
N LEU A 342 -12.92 6.12 15.03
CA LEU A 342 -13.30 5.90 16.43
C LEU A 342 -12.79 4.54 16.93
N GLY A 343 -13.02 3.48 16.15
CA GLY A 343 -12.48 2.15 16.45
C GLY A 343 -10.96 2.16 16.53
N MET A 344 -10.29 2.89 15.64
CA MET A 344 -8.85 3.07 15.68
C MET A 344 -8.41 3.76 16.97
N ALA A 345 -9.00 4.91 17.34
CA ALA A 345 -8.64 5.62 18.56
C ALA A 345 -8.79 4.76 19.83
N VAL A 346 -9.89 4.00 19.94
CA VAL A 346 -10.12 3.06 21.05
C VAL A 346 -9.05 1.96 21.06
N SER A 347 -8.75 1.38 19.90
CA SER A 347 -7.71 0.36 19.80
C SER A 347 -6.32 0.90 20.15
N THR A 348 -6.00 2.17 19.84
CA THR A 348 -4.73 2.81 20.24
C THR A 348 -4.56 2.80 21.75
N VAL A 349 -5.59 3.22 22.48
CA VAL A 349 -5.54 3.31 23.96
C VAL A 349 -5.38 1.91 24.54
N LEU A 350 -6.14 0.93 24.04
CA LEU A 350 -6.04 -0.46 24.49
C LEU A 350 -4.67 -1.07 24.21
N LEU A 351 -4.06 -0.77 23.05
CA LEU A 351 -2.73 -1.27 22.68
C LEU A 351 -1.63 -0.68 23.52
N LEU A 352 -1.69 0.61 23.83
CA LEU A 352 -0.74 1.25 24.74
C LEU A 352 -0.85 0.65 26.14
N ALA A 353 -2.08 0.48 26.65
CA ALA A 353 -2.30 -0.13 27.96
C ALA A 353 -1.83 -1.60 28.01
N ALA A 354 -2.19 -2.40 27.01
CA ALA A 354 -1.76 -3.80 26.90
C ALA A 354 -0.24 -3.93 26.72
N GLY A 355 0.37 -3.04 25.93
CA GLY A 355 1.81 -2.97 25.74
C GLY A 355 2.57 -2.67 27.03
N ILE A 356 2.10 -1.70 27.82
CA ILE A 356 2.66 -1.39 29.14
C ILE A 356 2.51 -2.60 30.08
N ALA A 357 1.32 -3.22 30.14
CA ALA A 357 1.08 -4.37 31.00
C ALA A 357 1.97 -5.58 30.62
N LEU A 358 2.09 -5.88 29.33
CA LEU A 358 2.95 -6.95 28.81
C LEU A 358 4.42 -6.66 29.12
N TYR A 359 4.88 -5.43 28.88
CA TYR A 359 6.25 -5.03 29.19
C TYR A 359 6.55 -5.16 30.68
N SER A 360 5.59 -4.75 31.54
CA SER A 360 5.68 -4.91 32.99
C SER A 360 5.84 -6.37 33.40
N TYR A 361 5.04 -7.26 32.80
CA TYR A 361 5.07 -8.70 33.06
C TYR A 361 6.40 -9.34 32.63
N LEU A 362 6.85 -9.03 31.40
CA LEU A 362 8.12 -9.52 30.87
C LEU A 362 9.31 -9.04 31.71
N TRP A 363 9.27 -7.78 32.15
CA TRP A 363 10.28 -7.21 33.04
C TRP A 363 10.33 -7.95 34.39
N MET A 364 9.19 -8.12 35.05
CA MET A 364 9.11 -8.81 36.34
C MET A 364 9.56 -10.27 36.26
N GLY A 365 9.18 -10.97 35.19
CA GLY A 365 9.65 -12.34 34.93
C GLY A 365 11.16 -12.42 34.76
N LEU A 366 11.74 -11.46 34.03
CA LEU A 366 13.18 -11.38 33.79
C LEU A 366 13.97 -11.12 35.09
N VAL A 367 13.55 -10.16 35.90
CA VAL A 367 14.19 -9.86 37.19
C VAL A 367 14.19 -11.11 38.08
N ARG A 368 13.07 -11.83 38.14
CA ARG A 368 12.99 -13.08 38.93
C ARG A 368 13.94 -14.17 38.43
N MET A 369 14.03 -14.36 37.11
CA MET A 369 14.89 -15.38 36.51
C MET A 369 16.38 -15.09 36.77
N LEU A 370 16.79 -13.83 36.80
CA LEU A 370 18.18 -13.45 37.06
C LEU A 370 18.56 -13.55 38.54
N GLN A 371 17.58 -13.58 39.44
CA GLN A 371 17.78 -13.73 40.89
C GLN A 371 17.82 -15.20 41.35
N THR A 372 17.35 -16.14 40.52
CA THR A 372 17.38 -17.60 40.74
C THR A 372 18.53 -18.25 40.00
#